data_AF-A0A935HNZ5-F1
#
_entry.id   AF-A0A935HNZ5-F1
#
_cell.length_a   1.000
_cell.length_b   1.000
_cell.length_c   1.000
_cell.angle_alpha   90.00
_cell.angle_beta   90.00
_cell.angle_gamma   90.00
#
_symmetry.space_group_name_H-M   'P 1'
#
loop_
_entity.id
_entity.type
_entity.pdbx_description
1 polymer ?
#
loop_
_entity_poly.entity_id
_entity_poly.type
_entity_poly.pdbx_seq_one_letter_code
_entity_poly.pdbx_strand_id
1 'polypeptide(L)'
;MPQITGAQAKLQEKITAAKKTETELQEVRSAQPSKIKTAQMPDDKRYNKLKHESKIFMNIIKMICYRAETSVANLIAEMLSIRDNHQKRE
;
A
#
# COMPACT_ATOMS: atom_id res chain seq x y z
N MET A 1 26.04 -39.34 -38.26
CA MET A 1 25.51 -38.23 -37.44
C MET A 1 24.21 -38.70 -36.80
N PRO A 2 24.01 -38.52 -35.48
CA PRO A 2 22.76 -38.93 -34.85
C PRO A 2 21.61 -38.14 -35.50
N GLN A 3 20.63 -38.87 -36.04
CA GLN A 3 19.46 -38.27 -36.67
C GLN A 3 18.64 -37.56 -35.59
N ILE A 4 18.37 -36.28 -35.77
CA ILE A 4 17.55 -35.50 -34.84
C ILE A 4 16.17 -36.16 -34.81
N THR A 5 15.82 -36.74 -33.66
CA THR A 5 14.51 -37.37 -33.46
C THR A 5 13.44 -36.31 -33.64
N GLY A 6 12.29 -36.60 -34.26
CA GLY A 6 11.25 -35.58 -34.54
C GLY A 6 10.79 -34.78 -33.31
N ALA A 7 10.91 -35.34 -32.11
CA ALA A 7 10.68 -34.64 -30.84
C ALA A 7 11.75 -33.58 -30.53
N GLN A 8 13.03 -33.87 -30.82
CA GLN A 8 14.15 -32.95 -30.64
C GLN A 8 14.07 -31.76 -31.60
N ALA A 9 13.62 -31.98 -32.85
CA ALA A 9 13.39 -30.90 -33.81
C ALA A 9 12.32 -29.91 -33.33
N LYS A 10 11.19 -30.42 -32.80
CA LYS A 10 10.12 -29.58 -32.22
C LYS A 10 10.60 -28.77 -31.01
N LEU A 11 11.44 -29.36 -30.16
CA LEU A 11 12.04 -28.67 -29.03
C LEU A 11 12.97 -27.55 -29.50
N GLN A 12 13.80 -27.82 -30.51
CA GLN A 12 14.71 -26.83 -31.08
C GLN A 12 13.95 -25.65 -31.70
N GLU A 13 12.84 -25.92 -32.40
CA GLU A 13 11.98 -24.89 -32.98
C GLU A 13 11.37 -23.99 -31.90
N LYS A 14 10.86 -24.58 -30.81
CA LYS A 14 10.34 -23.81 -29.65
C LYS A 14 11.42 -22.96 -29.00
N ILE A 15 12.64 -23.48 -28.86
CA ILE A 15 13.77 -22.73 -28.30
C ILE A 15 14.11 -21.53 -29.19
N THR A 16 14.17 -21.73 -30.51
CA THR A 16 14.44 -20.65 -31.45
C THR A 16 13.35 -19.58 -31.43
N ALA A 17 12.08 -19.99 -31.38
CA ALA A 17 10.95 -19.06 -31.26
C ALA A 17 11.02 -18.26 -29.96
N ALA A 18 11.26 -18.91 -28.82
CA ALA A 18 11.38 -18.26 -27.52
C ALA A 18 12.55 -17.26 -27.48
N LYS A 19 13.71 -17.63 -28.02
CA LYS A 19 14.88 -16.73 -28.13
C LYS A 19 14.57 -15.49 -28.95
N LYS A 20 13.83 -15.65 -30.06
CA LYS A 20 13.42 -14.52 -30.89
C LYS A 20 12.49 -13.57 -30.12
N THR A 21 11.50 -14.12 -29.41
CA THR A 21 10.59 -13.30 -28.59
C THR A 21 11.32 -12.60 -27.44
N GLU A 22 12.34 -13.25 -26.86
CA GLU A 22 13.16 -12.65 -25.81
C GLU A 22 13.94 -11.45 -26.33
N THR A 23 14.59 -11.57 -27.49
CA THR A 23 15.33 -10.46 -28.09
C THR A 23 14.42 -9.29 -28.44
N GLU A 24 13.24 -9.56 -29.02
CA GLU A 24 12.24 -8.52 -29.34
C GLU A 24 11.79 -7.78 -28.07
N LEU A 25 11.50 -8.50 -26.97
CA LEU A 25 11.11 -7.89 -25.71
C LEU A 25 12.23 -7.10 -25.04
N GLN A 26 13.49 -7.53 -25.18
CA GLN A 26 14.64 -6.79 -24.66
C GLN A 26 14.84 -5.46 -25.40
N GLU A 27 14.65 -5.43 -26.72
CA GLU A 27 14.70 -4.20 -27.53
C GLU A 27 13.56 -3.24 -27.15
N VAL A 28 12.33 -3.74 -27.02
CA VAL A 28 11.19 -2.92 -26.59
C VAL A 28 11.43 -2.37 -25.17
N ARG A 29 11.97 -3.19 -24.27
CA ARG A 29 12.29 -2.78 -22.90
C ARG A 29 13.39 -1.73 -22.86
N SER A 30 14.45 -1.85 -23.66
CA SER A 30 15.57 -0.91 -23.66
C SER A 30 15.19 0.45 -24.25
N ALA A 31 14.23 0.47 -25.18
CA ALA A 31 13.67 1.70 -25.74
C ALA A 31 12.79 2.48 -24.73
N GLN A 32 12.29 1.82 -23.68
CA GLN A 32 11.39 2.42 -22.70
C GLN A 32 12.16 2.87 -21.43
N PRO A 33 11.86 4.05 -20.87
CA PRO A 33 12.51 4.49 -19.63
C PRO A 33 12.16 3.57 -18.45
N SER A 34 13.17 3.23 -17.65
CA SER A 34 13.05 2.38 -16.46
C SER A 34 12.18 2.96 -15.35
N LYS A 35 11.90 4.27 -15.40
CA LYS A 35 11.10 4.98 -14.40
C LYS A 35 10.12 5.92 -15.12
N ILE A 36 8.86 5.89 -14.69
CA ILE A 36 7.83 6.82 -15.16
C ILE A 36 7.45 7.76 -14.02
N LYS A 37 7.09 9.00 -14.34
CA LYS A 37 6.52 9.92 -13.34
C LYS A 37 5.13 9.42 -12.96
N THR A 38 4.69 9.69 -11.73
CA THR A 38 3.32 9.37 -11.30
C THR A 38 2.25 9.99 -12.20
N ALA A 39 2.52 11.16 -12.80
CA ALA A 39 1.64 11.80 -13.78
C ALA A 39 1.45 11.03 -15.09
N GLN A 40 2.38 10.14 -15.44
CA GLN A 40 2.34 9.33 -16.66
C GLN A 40 1.74 7.94 -16.41
N MET A 41 1.33 7.65 -15.17
CA MET A 41 0.69 6.38 -14.84
C MET A 41 -0.78 6.39 -15.26
N PRO A 42 -1.31 5.25 -15.75
CA PRO A 42 -2.75 5.06 -15.97
C PRO A 42 -3.56 5.37 -14.71
N ASP A 43 -4.70 6.06 -14.86
CA ASP A 43 -5.49 6.59 -13.74
C ASP A 43 -6.00 5.52 -12.76
N ASP A 44 -6.24 4.30 -13.25
CA ASP A 44 -6.64 3.12 -12.48
C ASP A 44 -5.54 2.60 -11.54
N LYS A 45 -4.27 2.81 -11.92
CA LYS A 45 -3.08 2.31 -11.19
C LYS A 45 -2.22 3.41 -10.59
N ARG A 46 -2.58 4.67 -10.81
CA ARG A 46 -1.83 5.83 -10.37
C ARG A 46 -1.83 5.95 -8.86
N TYR A 47 -0.66 6.15 -8.26
CA TYR A 47 -0.46 6.24 -6.80
C TYR A 47 -1.02 7.52 -6.14
N ASN A 48 -2.06 8.13 -6.69
CA ASN A 48 -2.66 9.37 -6.15
C ASN A 48 -3.64 9.12 -5.00
N LYS A 49 -4.13 7.89 -4.84
CA LYS A 49 -5.10 7.58 -3.80
C LYS A 49 -4.32 7.37 -2.50
N LEU A 50 -4.35 8.36 -1.61
CA LEU A 50 -4.08 8.15 -0.20
C LEU A 50 -4.98 6.99 0.23
N LYS A 51 -4.39 5.85 0.62
CA LYS A 51 -5.14 4.65 1.02
C LYS A 51 -6.22 5.09 2.00
N HIS A 52 -7.48 4.99 1.59
CA HIS A 52 -8.61 5.44 2.41
C HIS A 52 -8.54 4.83 3.83
N GLU A 53 -8.04 3.59 3.88
CA GLU A 53 -7.68 2.83 5.08
C GLU A 53 -6.75 3.58 6.03
N SER A 54 -5.68 4.23 5.53
CA SER A 54 -4.75 5.00 6.37
C SER A 54 -5.41 6.23 6.99
N LYS A 55 -6.33 6.88 6.26
CA LYS A 55 -7.13 8.00 6.79
C LYS A 55 -8.12 7.52 7.85
N ILE A 56 -8.81 6.42 7.60
CA ILE A 56 -9.73 5.79 8.56
C ILE A 56 -8.96 5.40 9.84
N PHE A 57 -7.79 4.76 9.69
CA PHE A 57 -6.94 4.36 10.82
C PHE A 57 -6.53 5.54 11.70
N MET A 58 -6.04 6.63 11.09
CA MET A 58 -5.69 7.86 11.81
C MET A 58 -6.90 8.47 12.53
N ASN A 59 -8.08 8.44 11.91
CA ASN A 59 -9.31 8.93 12.54
C ASN A 59 -9.73 8.07 13.74
N ILE A 60 -9.56 6.75 13.67
CA ILE A 60 -9.84 5.85 14.79
C ILE A 60 -8.95 6.20 16.00
N ILE A 61 -7.65 6.41 15.78
CA ILE A 61 -6.73 6.81 16.86
C ILE A 61 -7.20 8.10 17.52
N LYS A 62 -7.55 9.13 16.72
CA LYS A 62 -8.08 10.40 17.24
C LYS A 62 -9.35 10.19 18.09
N MET A 63 -10.25 9.32 17.65
CA MET A 63 -11.48 9.01 18.40
C MET A 63 -11.19 8.31 19.73
N ILE A 64 -10.19 7.43 19.78
CA ILE A 64 -9.76 6.77 21.02
C ILE A 64 -9.17 7.81 21.98
N CYS A 65 -8.24 8.65 21.52
CA CYS A 65 -7.63 9.70 22.34
C CYS A 65 -8.67 10.67 22.88
N TYR A 66 -9.57 11.17 22.02
CA TYR A 66 -10.66 12.07 22.42
C TYR A 66 -11.55 11.45 23.51
N ARG A 67 -11.91 10.17 23.36
CA ARG A 67 -12.70 9.46 24.37
C ARG A 67 -11.95 9.27 25.69
N ALA A 68 -10.68 8.90 25.64
CA ALA A 68 -9.85 8.75 26.83
C ALA A 68 -9.70 10.08 27.58
N GLU A 69 -9.42 11.16 26.85
CA GLU A 69 -9.33 12.52 27.38
C GLU A 69 -10.64 12.94 28.06
N THR A 70 -11.78 12.72 27.40
CA THR A 70 -13.10 13.05 27.95
C THR A 70 -13.39 12.27 29.24
N SER A 71 -13.08 10.96 29.28
CA SER A 71 -13.25 10.16 30.49
C SER A 71 -12.41 10.66 31.66
N VAL A 72 -11.14 11.05 31.40
CA VAL A 72 -10.25 11.61 32.43
C VAL A 72 -10.76 12.97 32.91
N ALA A 73 -11.19 13.84 32.00
CA ALA A 73 -11.75 15.13 32.35
C ALA A 73 -12.98 15.00 33.26
N ASN A 74 -13.87 14.07 32.96
CA ASN A 74 -15.06 13.79 33.77
C ASN A 74 -14.69 13.28 35.17
N LEU A 75 -13.73 12.35 35.28
CA LEU A 75 -13.26 11.84 36.56
C LEU A 75 -12.67 12.95 37.45
N ILE A 76 -11.85 13.82 36.86
CA ILE A 76 -11.23 14.95 37.57
C ILE A 76 -12.31 15.97 37.99
N ALA A 77 -13.27 16.28 37.12
CA ALA A 77 -14.34 17.23 37.41
C ALA A 77 -15.20 16.78 38.61
N GLU A 78 -15.52 15.49 38.71
CA GLU A 78 -16.25 14.92 39.84
C GLU A 78 -15.46 15.12 41.15
N MET A 79 -14.18 14.74 41.16
CA MET A 79 -13.30 14.88 42.33
C MET A 79 -13.14 16.33 42.79
N LEU A 80 -12.97 17.27 41.84
CA LEU A 80 -12.87 18.69 42.16
C LEU A 80 -14.19 19.23 42.73
N SER A 81 -15.35 18.83 42.18
CA SER A 81 -16.65 19.26 42.68
C SER A 81 -16.91 18.80 44.12
N ILE A 82 -16.45 17.59 44.49
CA ILE A 82 -16.57 17.05 45.85
C ILE A 82 -15.69 17.86 46.81
N ARG A 83 -14.47 18.21 46.40
CA ARG A 83 -13.56 19.03 47.21
C ARG A 83 -14.12 20.42 47.48
N ASP A 84 -14.65 21.09 46.46
CA ASP A 84 -15.26 22.41 46.60
C ASP A 84 -16.48 22.39 47.54
N ASN A 85 -17.28 21.31 47.50
CA ASN A 85 -18.42 21.13 48.40
C ASN A 85 -17.98 20.83 49.86
N HIS A 86 -16.86 20.14 50.06
CA HIS A 86 -16.29 19.91 51.39
C HIS A 86 -15.71 21.20 51.99
N GLN A 87 -15.00 22.02 51.19
CA GLN A 87 -14.46 23.31 51.65
C GLN A 87 -15.52 24.36 51.97
N LYS A 88 -16.74 24.25 51.41
CA LYS A 88 -17.87 25.13 51.73
C LYS A 88 -18.65 24.73 52.99
N ARG A 89 -18.39 23.54 53.53
CA ARG A 89 -19.08 22.99 54.71
C ARG A 89 -18.29 23.14 56.01
N GLU A 90 -17.02 23.54 55.91
CA GLU A 90 -16.19 24.02 57.01
C GLU A 90 -16.21 25.56 57.05
#